data_AF-A0A7C0X9F9-F1
#
_entry.id   AF-A0A7C0X9F9-F1
#
_cell.length_a   1.000
_cell.length_b   1.000
_cell.length_c   1.000
_cell.angle_alpha   90.00
_cell.angle_beta   90.00
_cell.angle_gamma   90.00
#
_symmetry.space_group_name_H-M   'P 1'
#
loop_
_entity.id
_entity.type
_entity.pdbx_description
1 polymer ?
#
loop_
_entity_poly.entity_id
_entity_poly.type
_entity_poly.pdbx_seq_one_letter_code
_entity_poly.pdbx_strand_id
1 'polypeptide(L)'
;MRRILIICSIFLMLILFGCEGKKEEPSSDLSDLSGFPKPIFAQLEKDLNGKNGIVAVFFEKKFKDDLPMIEVTVVFKDEDRPNSIYNILYDIRRFFKYGRVKDIETFRIVFEDETMKKPIRFEFPDVYGDELPYDAVDNLHGSAVVPYEEFEIEDGRPIVFVNTWNHMFSERKPVGSSVLIYDYPVYRGTRETAEKFFSFKFGW
;
A
#
# COMPACT_ATOMS: atom_id res chain seq x y z
N MET A 1 -1.99 23.92 -28.25
CA MET A 1 -1.47 22.54 -28.01
C MET A 1 0.02 22.51 -27.66
N ARG A 2 0.92 23.05 -28.48
CA ARG A 2 2.39 22.99 -28.23
C ARG A 2 2.86 23.58 -26.89
N ARG A 3 2.23 24.66 -26.41
CA ARG A 3 2.56 25.29 -25.10
C ARG A 3 2.08 24.50 -23.88
N ILE A 4 0.95 23.78 -24.00
CA ILE A 4 0.42 22.92 -22.92
C ILE A 4 1.31 21.70 -22.75
N LEU A 5 1.76 21.10 -23.86
CA LEU A 5 2.74 20.01 -23.84
C LEU A 5 4.06 20.43 -23.18
N ILE A 6 4.59 21.61 -23.49
CA ILE A 6 5.85 22.09 -22.88
C ILE A 6 5.70 22.33 -21.37
N ILE A 7 4.57 22.90 -20.91
CA ILE A 7 4.30 23.08 -19.48
C ILE A 7 4.18 21.71 -18.78
N CYS A 8 3.47 20.75 -19.37
CA CYS A 8 3.39 19.40 -18.83
C CYS A 8 4.77 18.72 -18.77
N SER A 9 5.64 18.93 -19.77
CA SER A 9 7.00 18.36 -19.78
C SER A 9 7.93 18.98 -18.73
N ILE A 10 7.84 20.30 -18.47
CA ILE A 10 8.62 20.98 -17.43
C ILE A 10 8.13 20.54 -16.04
N PHE A 11 6.83 20.38 -15.85
CA PHE A 11 6.27 19.85 -14.60
C PHE A 11 6.60 18.38 -14.38
N LEU A 12 6.58 17.57 -15.45
CA LEU A 12 7.06 16.18 -15.39
C LEU A 12 8.54 16.14 -14.97
N MET A 13 9.38 17.05 -15.47
CA MET A 13 10.75 17.20 -14.99
C MET A 13 10.81 17.60 -13.51
N LEU A 14 10.00 18.54 -13.03
CA LEU A 14 10.02 18.93 -11.60
C LEU A 14 9.52 17.82 -10.67
N ILE A 15 8.62 16.95 -11.14
CA ILE A 15 8.17 15.75 -10.41
C ILE A 15 9.26 14.66 -10.44
N LEU A 16 9.95 14.48 -11.56
CA LEU A 16 11.03 13.49 -11.73
C LEU A 16 12.36 13.91 -11.08
N PHE A 17 12.62 15.22 -10.94
CA PHE A 17 13.88 15.80 -10.46
C PHE A 17 13.70 16.71 -9.23
N GLY A 18 12.54 16.66 -8.56
CA GLY A 18 12.33 17.39 -7.31
C GLY A 18 13.43 17.02 -6.31
N CYS A 19 14.22 18.01 -5.89
CA CYS A 19 15.37 17.83 -5.00
C CYS A 19 15.00 16.98 -3.77
N GLU A 20 15.47 15.74 -3.74
CA GLU A 20 15.47 14.91 -2.53
C GLU A 20 16.48 15.50 -1.54
N GLY A 21 16.01 16.38 -0.65
CA GLY A 21 16.70 16.55 0.63
C GLY A 21 16.78 15.18 1.30
N LYS A 22 17.96 14.79 1.81
CA LYS A 22 18.11 13.52 2.54
C LYS A 22 17.18 13.53 3.75
N LYS A 23 16.09 12.78 3.66
CA LYS A 23 15.25 12.49 4.82
C LYS A 23 15.89 11.40 5.65
N GLU A 24 15.71 11.49 6.95
CA GLU A 24 16.08 10.40 7.84
C GLU A 24 15.27 9.16 7.46
N GLU A 25 15.99 8.05 7.24
CA GLU A 25 15.36 6.80 6.89
C GLU A 25 14.65 6.21 8.13
N PRO A 26 13.40 5.77 8.02
CA PRO A 26 12.71 5.11 9.12
C PRO A 26 13.50 3.88 9.60
N SER A 27 13.38 3.57 10.89
CA SER A 27 14.05 2.38 11.45
C SER A 27 13.58 1.11 10.74
N SER A 28 14.51 0.24 10.36
CA SER A 28 14.22 -1.12 9.88
C SER A 28 14.19 -2.15 11.02
N ASP A 29 14.38 -1.72 12.27
CA ASP A 29 14.34 -2.60 13.45
C ASP A 29 12.89 -2.95 13.81
N LEU A 30 12.57 -4.24 13.62
CA LEU A 30 11.28 -4.86 13.94
C LEU A 30 11.46 -6.00 14.97
N SER A 31 12.48 -5.91 15.84
CA SER A 31 12.80 -6.96 16.82
C SER A 31 11.64 -7.30 17.76
N ASP A 32 10.82 -6.32 18.12
CA ASP A 32 9.59 -6.47 18.91
C ASP A 32 8.44 -7.14 18.14
N LEU A 33 8.59 -7.33 16.82
CA LEU A 33 7.68 -8.05 15.94
C LEU A 33 8.28 -9.38 15.44
N SER A 34 9.29 -9.94 16.10
CA SER A 34 9.99 -11.16 15.65
C SER A 34 9.08 -12.39 15.50
N GLY A 35 7.95 -12.46 16.21
CA GLY A 35 6.97 -13.54 16.13
C GLY A 35 5.85 -13.34 15.10
N PHE A 36 5.80 -12.18 14.45
CA PHE A 36 4.71 -11.80 13.54
C PHE A 36 4.86 -12.45 12.16
N PRO A 37 3.86 -13.25 11.70
CA PRO A 37 3.83 -13.75 10.34
C PRO A 37 3.50 -12.60 9.37
N LYS A 38 4.53 -11.94 8.84
CA LYS A 38 4.38 -10.86 7.85
C LYS A 38 3.56 -11.38 6.66
N PRO A 39 2.60 -10.62 6.10
CA PRO A 39 1.83 -11.07 4.93
C PRO A 39 2.70 -11.40 3.73
N ILE A 40 2.28 -12.33 2.89
CA ILE A 40 2.74 -12.41 1.49
C ILE A 40 1.75 -11.58 0.69
N PHE A 41 2.23 -10.70 -0.19
CA PHE A 41 1.32 -9.96 -1.07
C PHE A 41 1.17 -10.69 -2.40
N ALA A 42 -0.06 -10.78 -2.91
CA ALA A 42 -0.34 -11.30 -4.24
C ALA A 42 -0.88 -10.17 -5.11
N GLN A 43 -0.04 -9.63 -6.00
CA GLN A 43 -0.39 -8.50 -6.86
C GLN A 43 -0.62 -8.96 -8.29
N LEU A 44 -1.66 -8.42 -8.94
CA LEU A 44 -1.96 -8.76 -10.34
C LEU A 44 -0.79 -8.44 -11.27
N GLU A 45 -0.45 -9.36 -12.18
CA GLU A 45 0.63 -9.17 -13.17
C GLU A 45 0.43 -7.90 -14.00
N LYS A 46 -0.83 -7.59 -14.34
CA LYS A 46 -1.20 -6.38 -15.10
C LYS A 46 -0.74 -5.10 -14.41
N ASP A 47 -0.83 -5.06 -13.08
CA ASP A 47 -0.47 -3.91 -12.27
C ASP A 47 1.06 -3.77 -12.14
N LEU A 48 1.74 -4.91 -11.94
CA LEU A 48 3.21 -4.96 -11.94
C LEU A 48 3.81 -4.55 -13.30
N ASN A 49 3.15 -4.87 -14.41
CA ASN A 49 3.55 -4.42 -15.75
C ASN A 49 3.39 -2.90 -15.93
N GLY A 50 2.44 -2.27 -15.22
CA GLY A 50 2.33 -0.82 -15.06
C GLY A 50 3.46 -0.20 -14.25
N LYS A 51 4.24 -1.03 -13.56
CA LYS A 51 5.33 -0.68 -12.61
C LYS A 51 4.79 -0.12 -11.28
N ASN A 52 3.60 -0.56 -10.85
CA ASN A 52 2.96 -0.15 -9.59
C ASN A 52 3.29 -1.07 -8.40
N GLY A 53 4.45 -1.72 -8.44
CA GLY A 53 4.85 -2.65 -7.38
C GLY A 53 5.01 -1.98 -6.01
N ILE A 54 4.96 -2.82 -4.97
CA ILE A 54 5.26 -2.44 -3.59
C ILE A 54 6.70 -1.93 -3.51
N VAL A 55 6.89 -0.76 -2.88
CA VAL A 55 8.21 -0.16 -2.63
C VAL A 55 8.64 -0.24 -1.17
N ALA A 56 7.69 -0.31 -0.24
CA ALA A 56 7.95 -0.42 1.18
C ALA A 56 6.71 -0.88 1.93
N VAL A 57 6.90 -1.55 3.07
CA VAL A 57 5.84 -1.88 4.01
C VAL A 57 6.24 -1.46 5.41
N PHE A 58 5.38 -0.69 6.06
CA PHE A 58 5.55 -0.21 7.41
C PHE A 58 4.70 -1.03 8.35
N PHE A 59 5.30 -1.40 9.49
CA PHE A 59 4.63 -2.11 10.55
C PHE A 59 4.72 -1.30 11.85
N GLU A 60 3.59 -1.19 12.54
CA GLU A 60 3.53 -0.55 13.84
C GLU A 60 2.61 -1.34 14.78
N LYS A 61 3.15 -1.76 15.93
CA LYS A 61 2.36 -2.36 17.01
C LYS A 61 1.45 -1.30 17.61
N LYS A 62 0.17 -1.63 17.73
CA LYS A 62 -0.86 -0.82 18.40
C LYS A 62 -1.74 -1.74 19.25
N PHE A 63 -2.69 -1.15 19.96
CA PHE A 63 -3.72 -1.87 20.69
C PHE A 63 -5.08 -1.30 20.33
N LYS A 64 -6.09 -2.17 20.28
CA LYS A 64 -7.50 -1.81 20.08
C LYS A 64 -8.34 -2.69 20.98
N ASP A 65 -9.09 -2.08 21.89
CA ASP A 65 -9.93 -2.80 22.87
C ASP A 65 -9.13 -3.85 23.66
N ASP A 66 -7.94 -3.46 24.13
CA ASP A 66 -6.95 -4.29 24.83
C ASP A 66 -6.36 -5.47 24.03
N LEU A 67 -6.79 -5.66 22.79
CA LEU A 67 -6.18 -6.63 21.88
C LEU A 67 -5.01 -6.00 21.15
N PRO A 68 -3.87 -6.70 21.04
CA PRO A 68 -2.74 -6.22 20.28
C PRO A 68 -3.03 -6.33 18.78
N MET A 69 -2.58 -5.32 18.04
CA MET A 69 -2.73 -5.25 16.59
C MET A 69 -1.46 -4.72 15.92
N ILE A 70 -1.29 -5.04 14.64
CA ILE A 70 -0.31 -4.41 13.77
C ILE A 70 -1.05 -3.56 12.75
N GLU A 71 -0.73 -2.29 12.70
CA GLU A 71 -1.03 -1.45 11.55
C GLU A 71 -0.02 -1.79 10.45
N VAL A 72 -0.52 -2.23 9.29
CA VAL A 72 0.28 -2.54 8.11
C VAL A 72 0.03 -1.44 7.08
N THR A 73 1.05 -0.66 6.77
CA THR A 73 0.97 0.36 5.71
C THR A 73 1.83 -0.04 4.54
N VAL A 74 1.20 -0.27 3.39
CA VAL A 74 1.86 -0.64 2.14
C VAL A 74 2.03 0.59 1.27
N VAL A 75 3.22 0.80 0.74
CA VAL A 75 3.52 1.88 -0.19
C VAL A 75 3.72 1.28 -1.56
N PHE A 76 2.93 1.75 -2.53
CA PHE A 76 3.01 1.38 -3.93
C PHE A 76 3.71 2.48 -4.72
N LYS A 77 4.37 2.09 -5.80
CA LYS A 77 5.14 3.02 -6.61
C LYS A 77 4.29 4.11 -7.26
N ASP A 78 3.10 3.76 -7.73
CA ASP A 78 2.09 4.66 -8.29
C ASP A 78 0.72 3.98 -8.34
N GLU A 79 -0.34 4.71 -8.72
CA GLU A 79 -1.73 4.26 -8.87
C GLU A 79 -2.22 4.58 -10.29
N ASP A 80 -2.05 3.64 -11.24
CA ASP A 80 -2.37 3.90 -12.64
C ASP A 80 -3.86 3.72 -12.95
N ARG A 81 -4.55 4.84 -13.15
CA ARG A 81 -5.92 4.81 -13.67
C ARG A 81 -5.97 4.13 -15.04
N PRO A 82 -7.02 3.33 -15.33
CA PRO A 82 -7.22 2.71 -16.65
C PRO A 82 -7.20 3.68 -17.84
N ASN A 83 -7.41 4.99 -17.60
CA ASN A 83 -7.28 6.04 -18.61
C ASN A 83 -6.06 6.94 -18.34
N SER A 84 -5.09 6.88 -19.25
CA SER A 84 -3.78 7.55 -19.12
C SER A 84 -3.83 9.08 -19.07
N ILE A 85 -4.84 9.74 -19.65
CA ILE A 85 -4.97 11.22 -19.58
C ILE A 85 -5.44 11.64 -18.19
N TYR A 86 -6.40 10.90 -17.63
CA TYR A 86 -6.86 11.15 -16.27
C TYR A 86 -5.79 10.77 -15.23
N ASN A 87 -4.93 9.81 -15.56
CA ASN A 87 -3.79 9.43 -14.72
C ASN A 87 -2.84 10.61 -14.49
N ILE A 88 -2.36 11.24 -15.58
CA ILE A 88 -1.43 12.39 -15.50
C ILE A 88 -2.01 13.55 -14.68
N LEU A 89 -3.30 13.86 -14.87
CA LEU A 89 -3.96 14.92 -14.08
C LEU A 89 -4.14 14.53 -12.61
N TYR A 90 -4.39 13.26 -12.34
CA TYR A 90 -4.53 12.72 -11.00
C TYR A 90 -3.20 12.72 -10.23
N ASP A 91 -2.09 12.38 -10.89
CA ASP A 91 -0.74 12.41 -10.29
C ASP A 91 -0.28 13.83 -9.99
N ILE A 92 -0.54 14.77 -10.90
CA ILE A 92 -0.29 16.20 -10.66
C ILE A 92 -1.09 16.66 -9.44
N ARG A 93 -2.38 16.30 -9.35
CA ARG A 93 -3.23 16.65 -8.20
C ARG A 93 -2.69 16.03 -6.90
N ARG A 94 -2.27 14.76 -6.91
CA ARG A 94 -1.71 14.06 -5.75
C ARG A 94 -0.39 14.70 -5.30
N PHE A 95 0.48 15.04 -6.23
CA PHE A 95 1.71 15.76 -5.94
C PHE A 95 1.43 17.09 -5.24
N PHE A 96 0.50 17.91 -5.74
CA PHE A 96 0.18 19.19 -5.07
C PHE A 96 -0.53 19.02 -3.72
N LYS A 97 -1.47 18.07 -3.62
CA LYS A 97 -2.28 17.88 -2.41
C LYS A 97 -1.46 17.22 -1.29
N TYR A 98 -0.78 16.14 -1.62
CA TYR A 98 -0.10 15.26 -0.67
C TYR A 98 1.42 15.35 -0.72
N GLY A 99 2.02 15.93 -1.77
CA GLY A 99 3.47 15.98 -1.94
C GLY A 99 4.09 14.66 -2.44
N ARG A 100 3.28 13.70 -2.91
CA ARG A 100 3.73 12.39 -3.40
C ARG A 100 2.93 11.92 -4.62
N VAL A 101 3.57 11.08 -5.42
CA VAL A 101 2.96 10.27 -6.51
C VAL A 101 2.93 8.78 -6.13
N LYS A 102 3.59 8.37 -5.05
CA LYS A 102 3.43 7.01 -4.51
C LYS A 102 2.06 6.85 -3.90
N ASP A 103 1.46 5.67 -4.00
CA ASP A 103 0.23 5.38 -3.28
C ASP A 103 0.52 4.71 -1.92
N ILE A 104 -0.34 4.94 -0.94
CA ILE A 104 -0.14 4.47 0.43
C ILE A 104 -1.47 3.96 0.93
N GLU A 105 -1.52 2.69 1.30
CA GLU A 105 -2.72 2.06 1.85
C GLU A 105 -2.44 1.34 3.16
N THR A 106 -3.46 1.30 4.04
CA THR A 106 -3.28 0.85 5.41
C THR A 106 -4.40 -0.10 5.82
N PHE A 107 -4.03 -1.28 6.34
CA PHE A 107 -4.95 -2.22 6.97
C PHE A 107 -4.40 -2.66 8.33
N ARG A 108 -5.16 -3.48 9.06
CA ARG A 108 -4.78 -3.93 10.40
C ARG A 108 -4.88 -5.43 10.54
N ILE A 109 -4.00 -6.00 11.34
CA ILE A 109 -4.03 -7.41 11.74
C ILE A 109 -4.17 -7.44 13.26
N VAL A 110 -5.21 -8.11 13.77
CA VAL A 110 -5.46 -8.23 15.21
C VAL A 110 -5.03 -9.61 15.67
N PHE A 111 -4.48 -9.71 16.88
CA PHE A 111 -3.91 -10.93 17.44
C PHE A 111 -4.59 -11.33 18.76
N GLU A 112 -4.48 -12.62 19.08
CA GLU A 112 -5.00 -13.19 20.34
C GLU A 112 -4.27 -12.60 21.57
N ASP A 113 -2.96 -12.39 21.45
CA ASP A 113 -2.10 -11.93 22.54
C ASP A 113 -0.85 -11.19 22.04
N GLU A 114 -0.10 -10.61 22.98
CA GLU A 114 1.04 -9.74 22.69
C GLU A 114 2.25 -10.44 22.05
N THR A 115 2.25 -11.77 21.98
CA THR A 115 3.29 -12.52 21.27
C THR A 115 3.21 -12.33 19.76
N MET A 116 2.06 -11.85 19.25
CA MET A 116 1.79 -11.59 17.83
C MET A 116 1.97 -12.82 16.93
N LYS A 117 1.90 -14.03 17.50
CA LYS A 117 2.08 -15.29 16.76
C LYS A 117 0.79 -15.82 16.14
N LYS A 118 -0.36 -15.44 16.70
CA LYS A 118 -1.67 -15.94 16.29
C LYS A 118 -2.58 -14.77 15.90
N PRO A 119 -2.63 -14.43 14.60
CA PRO A 119 -3.64 -13.51 14.09
C PRO A 119 -5.03 -14.12 14.30
N ILE A 120 -6.00 -13.28 14.64
CA ILE A 120 -7.41 -13.67 14.77
C ILE A 120 -8.26 -13.13 13.62
N ARG A 121 -7.93 -11.94 13.11
CA ARG A 121 -8.64 -11.30 11.98
C ARG A 121 -7.83 -10.17 11.35
N PHE A 122 -8.20 -9.84 10.13
CA PHE A 122 -7.75 -8.67 9.40
C PHE A 122 -8.88 -7.63 9.37
N GLU A 123 -8.53 -6.36 9.52
CA GLU A 123 -9.46 -5.25 9.36
C GLU A 123 -8.99 -4.37 8.19
N PHE A 124 -9.83 -4.26 7.16
CA PHE A 124 -9.58 -3.46 5.96
C PHE A 124 -10.50 -2.23 5.97
N PRO A 125 -10.16 -1.13 6.67
CA PRO A 125 -10.98 0.07 6.69
C PRO A 125 -10.79 0.86 5.38
N ASP A 126 -11.84 1.01 4.58
CA ASP A 126 -11.84 1.81 3.35
C ASP A 126 -10.90 1.30 2.23
N VAL A 127 -10.31 0.12 2.43
CA VAL A 127 -9.32 -0.50 1.53
C VAL A 127 -9.68 -1.92 1.11
N TYR A 128 -10.92 -2.35 1.32
CA TYR A 128 -11.38 -3.69 0.95
C TYR A 128 -11.87 -3.74 -0.50
N GLY A 129 -11.26 -4.62 -1.30
CA GLY A 129 -11.49 -4.73 -2.74
C GLY A 129 -12.43 -5.86 -3.18
N ASP A 130 -12.84 -6.74 -2.26
CA ASP A 130 -13.75 -7.88 -2.51
C ASP A 130 -13.49 -8.58 -3.87
N GLU A 131 -14.54 -8.87 -4.64
CA GLU A 131 -14.48 -9.43 -5.99
C GLU A 131 -14.47 -8.35 -7.08
N LEU A 132 -14.04 -7.12 -6.76
CA LEU A 132 -14.00 -6.04 -7.76
C LEU A 132 -13.05 -6.41 -8.91
N PRO A 133 -13.48 -6.25 -10.17
CA PRO A 133 -12.59 -6.35 -11.32
C PRO A 133 -11.45 -5.33 -11.23
N TYR A 134 -10.27 -5.69 -11.74
CA TYR A 134 -9.11 -4.81 -11.69
C TYR A 134 -9.37 -3.42 -12.24
N ASP A 135 -10.19 -3.29 -13.29
CA ASP A 135 -10.52 -2.06 -14.01
C ASP A 135 -11.83 -1.38 -13.56
N ALA A 136 -12.40 -1.81 -12.43
CA ALA A 136 -13.54 -1.12 -11.82
C ALA A 136 -13.21 0.37 -11.60
N VAL A 137 -14.19 1.26 -11.78
CA VAL A 137 -14.00 2.72 -11.58
C VAL A 137 -14.94 3.30 -10.52
N ASP A 138 -15.90 2.52 -10.04
CA ASP A 138 -16.93 2.90 -9.08
C ASP A 138 -16.91 1.94 -7.88
N ASN A 139 -17.37 2.42 -6.71
CA ASN A 139 -17.45 1.66 -5.45
C ASN A 139 -16.13 0.99 -5.02
N LEU A 140 -15.02 1.69 -5.28
CA LEU A 140 -13.69 1.14 -5.07
C LEU A 140 -13.28 1.01 -3.61
N HIS A 141 -13.94 1.70 -2.69
CA HIS A 141 -13.56 1.75 -1.28
C HIS A 141 -14.58 0.99 -0.42
N GLY A 142 -14.28 -0.28 -0.16
CA GLY A 142 -15.03 -1.13 0.75
C GLY A 142 -14.41 -1.17 2.14
N SER A 143 -15.16 -1.68 3.13
CA SER A 143 -14.62 -2.05 4.44
C SER A 143 -15.01 -3.46 4.82
N ALA A 144 -14.07 -4.21 5.39
CA ALA A 144 -14.33 -5.57 5.88
C ALA A 144 -13.52 -5.89 7.14
N VAL A 145 -14.06 -6.84 7.90
CA VAL A 145 -13.36 -7.55 8.98
C VAL A 145 -13.39 -9.02 8.62
N VAL A 146 -12.23 -9.59 8.35
CA VAL A 146 -12.09 -10.94 7.78
C VAL A 146 -11.37 -11.83 8.79
N PRO A 147 -11.96 -12.95 9.24
CA PRO A 147 -11.29 -13.94 10.10
C PRO A 147 -9.98 -14.44 9.48
N TYR A 148 -8.96 -14.71 10.32
CA TYR A 148 -7.67 -15.18 9.83
C TYR A 148 -7.77 -16.51 9.07
N GLU A 149 -8.73 -17.36 9.45
CA GLU A 149 -8.97 -18.67 8.87
C GLU A 149 -9.48 -18.63 7.43
N GLU A 150 -9.94 -17.46 6.94
CA GLU A 150 -10.38 -17.28 5.55
C GLU A 150 -9.21 -17.00 4.60
N PHE A 151 -8.01 -16.73 5.12
CA PHE A 151 -6.84 -16.44 4.29
C PHE A 151 -6.17 -17.71 3.79
N GLU A 152 -5.73 -17.68 2.53
CA GLU A 152 -4.75 -18.65 2.02
C GLU A 152 -3.42 -18.47 2.79
N ILE A 153 -2.85 -19.58 3.26
CA ILE A 153 -1.61 -19.58 4.03
C ILE A 153 -0.51 -20.26 3.23
N GLU A 154 0.63 -19.57 3.09
CA GLU A 154 1.82 -20.07 2.44
C GLU A 154 3.05 -19.78 3.31
N ASP A 155 3.88 -20.79 3.56
CA ASP A 155 5.03 -20.71 4.47
C ASP A 155 4.69 -20.13 5.86
N GLY A 156 3.49 -20.42 6.36
CA GLY A 156 2.99 -19.91 7.65
C GLY A 156 2.61 -18.42 7.65
N ARG A 157 2.54 -17.79 6.47
CA ARG A 157 2.20 -16.38 6.27
C ARG A 157 0.86 -16.27 5.52
N PRO A 158 -0.04 -15.36 5.91
CA PRO A 158 -1.27 -15.11 5.16
C PRO A 158 -0.98 -14.41 3.84
N ILE A 159 -1.66 -14.83 2.78
CA ILE A 159 -1.62 -14.16 1.47
C ILE A 159 -2.67 -13.06 1.44
N VAL A 160 -2.24 -11.81 1.24
CA VAL A 160 -3.12 -10.66 1.03
C VAL A 160 -3.09 -10.28 -0.45
N PHE A 161 -4.23 -10.37 -1.12
CA PHE A 161 -4.33 -10.02 -2.53
C PHE A 161 -4.50 -8.51 -2.71
N VAL A 162 -3.86 -7.96 -3.73
CA VAL A 162 -4.01 -6.57 -4.21
C VAL A 162 -4.79 -6.63 -5.52
N ASN A 163 -6.08 -6.28 -5.48
CA ASN A 163 -7.06 -6.68 -6.49
C ASN A 163 -7.28 -5.66 -7.59
N THR A 164 -7.09 -4.38 -7.30
CA THR A 164 -7.53 -3.28 -8.18
C THR A 164 -6.38 -2.34 -8.52
N TRP A 165 -6.56 -1.55 -9.59
CA TRP A 165 -5.60 -0.50 -9.96
C TRP A 165 -5.41 0.57 -8.87
N ASN A 166 -6.38 0.69 -7.95
CA ASN A 166 -6.31 1.55 -6.77
C ASN A 166 -5.85 0.82 -5.49
N HIS A 167 -5.20 -0.34 -5.63
CA HIS A 167 -4.59 -1.14 -4.56
C HIS A 167 -5.49 -1.54 -3.39
N MET A 168 -6.73 -1.93 -3.69
CA MET A 168 -7.62 -2.48 -2.67
C MET A 168 -7.24 -3.92 -2.34
N PHE A 169 -7.34 -4.27 -1.05
CA PHE A 169 -6.92 -5.55 -0.50
C PHE A 169 -8.09 -6.52 -0.31
N SER A 170 -7.81 -7.82 -0.36
CA SER A 170 -8.73 -8.85 0.16
C SER A 170 -7.99 -10.15 0.50
N GLU A 171 -8.72 -11.06 1.14
CA GLU A 171 -8.35 -12.48 1.30
C GLU A 171 -8.58 -13.30 0.03
N ARG A 172 -9.33 -12.76 -0.94
CA ARG A 172 -9.76 -13.50 -2.13
C ARG A 172 -8.88 -13.20 -3.33
N LYS A 173 -8.53 -14.28 -4.02
CA LYS A 173 -7.83 -14.18 -5.29
C LYS A 173 -8.68 -13.44 -6.33
N PRO A 174 -8.14 -12.37 -6.96
CA PRO A 174 -8.84 -11.67 -8.02
C PRO A 174 -8.88 -12.52 -9.29
N VAL A 175 -9.77 -12.17 -10.21
CA VAL A 175 -9.79 -12.77 -11.55
C VAL A 175 -8.54 -12.33 -12.32
N GLY A 176 -7.61 -13.25 -12.54
CA GLY A 176 -6.38 -13.01 -13.29
C GLY A 176 -5.18 -13.77 -12.73
N SER A 177 -4.01 -13.51 -13.32
CA SER A 177 -2.73 -13.99 -12.81
C SER A 177 -2.16 -13.01 -11.80
N SER A 178 -1.82 -13.52 -10.62
CA SER A 178 -1.14 -12.76 -9.56
C SER A 178 0.26 -13.30 -9.33
N VAL A 179 1.18 -12.41 -8.99
CA VAL A 179 2.55 -12.73 -8.60
C VAL A 179 2.65 -12.62 -7.07
N LEU A 180 3.20 -13.64 -6.44
CA LEU A 180 3.50 -13.63 -5.02
C LEU A 180 4.77 -12.83 -4.73
N ILE A 181 4.68 -11.95 -3.74
CA ILE A 181 5.75 -11.06 -3.30
C ILE A 181 6.08 -11.45 -1.85
N TYR A 182 7.10 -12.29 -1.70
CA TYR A 182 7.55 -12.79 -0.39
C TYR A 182 8.36 -11.77 0.38
N ASP A 183 9.16 -10.98 -0.34
CA ASP A 183 10.11 -10.02 0.23
C ASP A 183 9.83 -8.62 -0.28
N TYR A 184 9.92 -7.66 0.62
CA TYR A 184 9.72 -6.24 0.37
C TYR A 184 10.49 -5.44 1.42
N PRO A 185 10.93 -4.20 1.13
CA PRO A 185 11.56 -3.35 2.13
C PRO A 185 10.61 -3.12 3.30
N VAL A 186 11.12 -3.30 4.53
CA VAL A 186 10.33 -3.18 5.75
C VAL A 186 10.84 -2.07 6.65
N TYR A 187 9.91 -1.33 7.23
CA TYR A 187 10.20 -0.23 8.13
C TYR A 187 9.26 -0.27 9.33
N ARG A 188 9.69 0.33 10.43
CA ARG A 188 8.84 0.62 11.58
C ARG A 188 8.13 1.94 11.38
N GLY A 189 6.82 1.97 11.64
CA GLY A 189 6.06 3.22 11.70
C GLY A 189 4.62 3.11 11.21
N THR A 190 3.91 4.21 11.36
CA THR A 190 2.50 4.33 10.95
C THR A 190 2.39 4.81 9.50
N ARG A 191 1.15 4.94 9.02
CA ARG A 191 0.86 5.72 7.80
C ARG A 191 1.51 7.11 7.81
N GLU A 192 1.51 7.80 8.93
CA GLU A 192 2.12 9.13 9.04
C GLU A 192 3.63 9.08 8.80
N THR A 193 4.33 8.04 9.28
CA THR A 193 5.75 7.83 9.00
C THR A 193 5.99 7.65 7.51
N ALA A 194 5.19 6.80 6.84
CA ALA A 194 5.28 6.58 5.40
C ALA A 194 5.00 7.87 4.60
N GLU A 195 3.97 8.63 4.98
CA GLU A 195 3.64 9.93 4.37
C GLU A 195 4.82 10.90 4.51
N LYS A 196 5.38 11.06 5.71
CA LYS A 196 6.54 11.95 5.92
C LYS A 196 7.75 11.53 5.09
N PHE A 197 8.04 10.23 5.05
CA PHE A 197 9.19 9.72 4.31
C PHE A 197 9.01 9.88 2.78
N PHE A 198 7.84 9.57 2.24
CA PHE A 198 7.60 9.58 0.79
C PHE A 198 7.02 10.88 0.21
N SER A 199 6.60 11.83 1.04
CA SER A 199 6.05 13.13 0.59
C SER A 199 7.03 14.28 0.71
N PHE A 200 7.23 15.07 -0.35
CA PHE A 200 8.03 16.29 -0.32
C PHE A 200 7.46 17.39 0.60
N LYS A 201 6.19 17.30 1.00
CA LYS A 201 5.50 18.36 1.75
C LYS A 201 5.89 18.43 3.23
N PHE A 202 6.33 17.32 3.82
CA PHE A 202 6.64 17.24 5.25
C PHE A 202 8.15 17.36 5.55
N GLY A 203 8.91 17.94 4.62
CA GLY A 203 10.37 18.03 4.69
C GLY A 203 10.91 19.44 4.96
N TRP A 204 10.26 20.26 5.79
CA TRP A 204 10.77 21.52 6.33
C TRP A 204 10.16 21.82 7.70
#